data_AF-A0A7C4A6M0-F1
#
_entry.id   AF-A0A7C4A6M0-F1
#
_cell.length_a   1.000
_cell.length_b   1.000
_cell.length_c   1.000
_cell.angle_alpha   90.00
_cell.angle_beta   90.00
_cell.angle_gamma   90.00
#
_symmetry.space_group_name_H-M   'P 1'
#
loop_
_entity.id
_entity.type
_entity.pdbx_description
1 polymer ?
#
loop_
_entity_poly.entity_id
_entity_poly.type
_entity_poly.pdbx_seq_one_letter_code
_entity_poly.pdbx_strand_id
1 'polypeptide(L)'
;ASQLEEDRANLVIDDTPRIWEYLTRQPRHTLVLITDNAGTELLMDLALVDFLLNHCLVQQVVMHLKPQPFFVSDAMVADVRAGLEALRYGSEHAEALRVRLLDYLRAERLVLTSHWFYASSLFYFEMPEDLKSQLTAADFVILKGDVNYRRILGDAHWPVSTPFERITYYFPAPFANLRTLKGELIVGISEDLAAQLSRLEPDWLTNGRRGLIQARL
;
A
#
# COMPACT_ATOMS: atom_id res chain seq x y z
N ALA A 1 1.35 -19.32 -18.64
CA ALA A 1 0.64 -18.02 -18.60
C ALA A 1 1.72 -16.93 -18.60
N SER A 2 1.41 -15.67 -18.89
CA SER A 2 2.42 -14.62 -18.63
C SER A 2 2.69 -14.53 -17.12
N GLN A 3 3.88 -14.08 -16.69
CA GLN A 3 4.19 -13.91 -15.25
C GLN A 3 3.10 -13.09 -14.54
N LEU A 4 2.54 -12.07 -15.21
CA LEU A 4 1.46 -11.23 -14.70
C LEU A 4 0.14 -11.98 -14.49
N GLU A 5 -0.21 -12.90 -15.39
CA GLU A 5 -1.40 -13.75 -15.23
C GLU A 5 -1.24 -14.70 -14.04
N GLU A 6 -0.03 -15.22 -13.82
CA GLU A 6 0.29 -16.07 -12.68
C GLU A 6 0.27 -15.28 -11.37
N ASP A 7 0.83 -14.06 -11.35
CA ASP A 7 0.80 -13.17 -10.20
C ASP A 7 -0.64 -12.76 -9.83
N ARG A 8 -1.49 -12.46 -10.83
CA ARG A 8 -2.91 -12.16 -10.57
C ARG A 8 -3.67 -13.38 -10.07
N ALA A 9 -3.33 -14.59 -10.52
CA ALA A 9 -3.94 -15.82 -9.99
C ALA A 9 -3.59 -16.09 -8.51
N ASN A 10 -2.55 -15.44 -7.98
CA ASN A 10 -2.20 -15.51 -6.56
C ASN A 10 -2.98 -14.52 -5.70
N LEU A 11 -3.77 -13.62 -6.28
CA LEU A 11 -4.64 -12.70 -5.54
C LEU A 11 -5.89 -13.43 -5.04
N VAL A 12 -6.09 -13.43 -3.73
CA VAL A 12 -7.31 -13.97 -3.09
C VAL A 12 -8.47 -12.95 -3.19
N ILE A 13 -8.14 -11.67 -3.22
CA ILE A 13 -9.06 -10.55 -3.44
C ILE A 13 -8.39 -9.60 -4.44
N ASP A 14 -9.11 -9.20 -5.49
CA ASP A 14 -8.62 -8.25 -6.50
C ASP A 14 -9.64 -7.13 -6.76
N ASP A 15 -9.59 -6.07 -5.94
CA ASP A 15 -10.37 -4.85 -6.13
C ASP A 15 -9.73 -3.87 -7.13
N THR A 16 -8.68 -4.25 -7.86
CA THR A 16 -8.02 -3.38 -8.86
C THR A 16 -9.01 -2.74 -9.84
N PRO A 17 -10.02 -3.44 -10.39
CA PRO A 17 -11.00 -2.82 -11.29
C PRO A 17 -11.80 -1.69 -10.63
N ARG A 18 -12.18 -1.86 -9.35
CA ARG A 18 -12.92 -0.84 -8.59
C ARG A 18 -12.05 0.37 -8.28
N ILE A 19 -10.79 0.13 -7.92
CA ILE A 19 -9.81 1.21 -7.70
C ILE A 19 -9.57 1.99 -8.99
N TRP A 20 -9.42 1.28 -10.12
CA TRP A 20 -9.25 1.90 -11.43
C TRP A 20 -10.44 2.77 -11.82
N GLU A 21 -11.67 2.26 -11.66
CA GLU A 21 -12.89 3.05 -11.89
C GLU A 21 -12.92 4.30 -10.99
N TYR A 22 -12.59 4.15 -9.70
CA TYR A 22 -12.56 5.27 -8.76
C TYR A 22 -11.53 6.34 -9.16
N LEU A 23 -10.32 5.96 -9.55
CA LEU A 23 -9.26 6.91 -9.93
C LEU A 23 -9.52 7.58 -11.28
N THR A 24 -10.21 6.91 -12.21
CA THR A 24 -10.45 7.45 -13.56
C THR A 24 -11.76 8.21 -13.71
N ARG A 25 -12.75 7.99 -12.82
CA ARG A 25 -14.06 8.63 -12.90
C ARG A 25 -14.02 10.14 -12.71
N GLN A 26 -13.11 10.65 -11.88
CA GLN A 26 -12.92 12.09 -11.68
C GLN A 26 -11.47 12.38 -11.25
N PRO A 27 -10.94 13.57 -11.55
CA PRO A 27 -9.59 13.94 -11.13
C PRO A 27 -9.45 13.83 -9.61
N ARG A 28 -8.38 13.18 -9.16
CA ARG A 28 -7.99 13.15 -7.75
C ARG A 28 -6.90 14.18 -7.52
N HIS A 29 -6.98 14.91 -6.42
CA HIS A 29 -5.96 15.88 -6.07
C HIS A 29 -4.81 15.16 -5.36
N THR A 30 -5.09 14.53 -4.22
CA THR A 30 -4.05 13.99 -3.33
C THR A 30 -4.25 12.50 -3.07
N LEU A 31 -3.21 11.72 -3.36
CA LEU A 31 -3.09 10.33 -2.93
C LEU A 31 -2.03 10.20 -1.86
N VAL A 32 -2.34 9.50 -0.77
CA VAL A 32 -1.38 9.15 0.27
C VAL A 32 -0.92 7.72 0.09
N LEU A 33 0.39 7.49 0.05
CA LEU A 33 0.99 6.16 0.00
C LEU A 33 1.73 5.90 1.32
N ILE A 34 1.19 5.00 2.15
CA ILE A 34 1.84 4.56 3.40
C ILE A 34 2.67 3.32 3.10
N THR A 35 3.98 3.46 3.17
CA THR A 35 4.95 2.48 2.67
C THR A 35 5.21 1.33 3.65
N ASP A 36 5.62 0.18 3.10
CA ASP A 36 6.12 -0.97 3.85
C ASP A 36 7.66 -1.00 3.74
N ASN A 37 8.24 -1.79 2.84
CA ASN A 37 9.68 -2.04 2.78
C ASN A 37 10.46 -1.10 1.85
N ALA A 38 11.72 -0.85 2.22
CA ALA A 38 12.76 -0.24 1.40
C ALA A 38 13.23 -1.18 0.26
N GLY A 39 14.22 -0.72 -0.52
CA GLY A 39 14.82 -1.52 -1.59
C GLY A 39 13.87 -1.72 -2.77
N THR A 40 13.78 -2.93 -3.31
CA THR A 40 13.02 -3.22 -4.53
C THR A 40 11.54 -2.87 -4.40
N GLU A 41 10.91 -3.14 -3.25
CA GLU A 41 9.51 -2.79 -3.04
C GLU A 41 9.29 -1.28 -3.14
N LEU A 42 10.13 -0.49 -2.46
CA LEU A 42 10.10 0.97 -2.53
C LEU A 42 10.34 1.51 -3.95
N LEU A 43 11.23 0.89 -4.73
CA LEU A 43 11.47 1.28 -6.12
C LEU A 43 10.26 1.00 -7.01
N MET A 44 9.54 -0.11 -6.79
CA MET A 44 8.29 -0.41 -7.49
C MET A 44 7.17 0.55 -7.07
N ASP A 45 7.11 0.92 -5.79
CA ASP A 45 6.21 1.95 -5.29
C ASP A 45 6.48 3.31 -5.94
N LEU A 46 7.75 3.69 -6.11
CA LEU A 46 8.11 4.91 -6.84
C LEU A 46 7.73 4.84 -8.33
N ALA A 47 7.86 3.67 -8.96
CA ALA A 47 7.37 3.48 -10.34
C ALA A 47 5.83 3.61 -10.41
N LEU A 48 5.09 3.13 -9.41
CA LEU A 48 3.65 3.36 -9.30
C LEU A 48 3.33 4.85 -9.11
N VAL A 49 4.08 5.57 -8.28
CA VAL A 49 3.93 7.02 -8.11
C VAL A 49 4.14 7.76 -9.43
N ASP A 50 5.19 7.42 -10.18
CA ASP A 50 5.45 7.97 -11.51
C ASP A 50 4.28 7.72 -12.46
N PHE A 51 3.76 6.49 -12.50
CA PHE A 51 2.58 6.16 -13.30
C PHE A 51 1.37 7.04 -12.92
N LEU A 52 1.05 7.14 -11.63
CA LEU A 52 -0.09 7.92 -11.15
C LEU A 52 0.01 9.41 -11.51
N LEU A 53 1.19 10.00 -11.36
CA LEU A 53 1.44 11.42 -11.63
C LEU A 53 1.58 11.73 -13.12
N ASN A 54 2.22 10.84 -13.89
CA ASN A 54 2.45 11.02 -15.32
C ASN A 54 1.17 10.86 -16.14
N HIS A 55 0.25 10.00 -15.70
CA HIS A 55 -1.07 9.82 -16.31
C HIS A 55 -2.14 10.77 -15.74
N CYS A 56 -1.76 11.73 -14.89
CA CYS A 56 -2.67 12.70 -14.28
C CYS A 56 -3.86 12.05 -13.55
N LEU A 57 -3.68 10.85 -13.00
CA LEU A 57 -4.68 10.18 -12.16
C LEU A 57 -4.81 10.89 -10.81
N VAL A 58 -3.69 11.46 -10.34
CA VAL A 58 -3.59 12.29 -9.14
C VAL A 58 -2.71 13.52 -9.43
N GLN A 59 -2.94 14.64 -8.74
CA GLN A 59 -2.11 15.84 -8.88
C GLN A 59 -0.83 15.77 -8.02
N GLN A 60 -0.98 15.21 -6.81
CA GLN A 60 0.07 15.05 -5.82
C GLN A 60 0.01 13.66 -5.17
N VAL A 61 1.18 13.08 -4.91
CA VAL A 61 1.35 11.92 -4.03
C VAL A 61 2.14 12.31 -2.79
N VAL A 62 1.62 11.97 -1.61
CA VAL A 62 2.33 12.11 -0.33
C VAL A 62 2.75 10.72 0.15
N MET A 63 4.05 10.45 0.15
CA MET A 63 4.61 9.20 0.67
C MET A 63 4.87 9.32 2.17
N HIS A 64 4.17 8.50 2.95
CA HIS A 64 4.28 8.40 4.39
C HIS A 64 5.24 7.25 4.74
N LEU A 65 6.41 7.63 5.24
CA LEU A 65 7.55 6.77 5.53
C LEU A 65 7.76 6.63 7.04
N LYS A 66 8.58 5.66 7.45
CA LYS A 66 8.93 5.50 8.86
C LYS A 66 9.89 6.60 9.32
N PRO A 67 9.71 7.14 10.56
CA PRO A 67 10.59 8.17 11.10
C PRO A 67 11.92 7.62 11.63
N GLN A 68 12.02 6.31 11.83
CA GLN A 68 13.18 5.61 12.38
C GLN A 68 13.22 4.17 11.85
N PRO A 69 14.35 3.45 11.98
CA PRO A 69 14.41 2.03 11.64
C PRO A 69 13.31 1.24 12.36
N PHE A 70 12.51 0.52 11.59
CA PHE A 70 11.34 -0.21 12.07
C PHE A 70 11.18 -1.49 11.25
N PHE A 71 10.83 -2.61 11.89
CA PHE A 71 10.64 -3.92 11.24
C PHE A 71 11.74 -4.34 10.24
N VAL A 72 13.01 -4.00 10.54
CA VAL A 72 14.21 -4.28 9.74
C VAL A 72 14.25 -3.55 8.40
N SER A 73 13.26 -3.75 7.54
CA SER A 73 13.25 -3.27 6.16
C SER A 73 12.30 -2.11 5.90
N ASP A 74 11.57 -1.59 6.90
CA ASP A 74 10.59 -0.55 6.60
C ASP A 74 11.23 0.75 6.08
N ALA A 75 10.65 1.30 5.01
CA ALA A 75 11.20 2.43 4.29
C ALA A 75 11.16 3.75 5.11
N MET A 76 12.29 4.44 5.12
CA MET A 76 12.46 5.79 5.61
C MET A 76 12.72 6.78 4.45
N VAL A 77 12.68 8.08 4.75
CA VAL A 77 13.06 9.14 3.79
C VAL A 77 14.49 8.94 3.24
N ALA A 78 15.41 8.44 4.07
CA ALA A 78 16.76 8.14 3.64
C ALA A 78 16.80 7.03 2.57
N ASP A 79 15.93 6.02 2.68
CA ASP A 79 15.87 4.91 1.73
C ASP A 79 15.30 5.34 0.38
N VAL A 80 14.36 6.30 0.35
CA VAL A 80 13.89 6.91 -0.90
C VAL A 80 15.06 7.60 -1.61
N ARG A 81 15.86 8.38 -0.88
CA ARG A 81 17.03 9.08 -1.44
C ARG A 81 18.07 8.09 -1.95
N ALA A 82 18.34 7.03 -1.19
CA ALA A 82 19.27 5.98 -1.59
C ALA A 82 18.77 5.22 -2.83
N GLY A 83 17.48 4.90 -2.88
CA GLY A 83 16.84 4.27 -4.04
C GLY A 83 16.92 5.13 -5.30
N LEU A 84 16.66 6.44 -5.18
CA LEU A 84 16.83 7.38 -6.29
C LEU A 84 18.29 7.42 -6.77
N GLU A 85 19.28 7.47 -5.88
CA GLU A 85 20.70 7.41 -6.29
C GLU A 85 21.05 6.08 -6.96
N ALA A 86 20.50 4.96 -6.47
CA ALA A 86 20.73 3.63 -7.06
C ALA A 86 20.19 3.54 -8.50
N LEU A 87 19.05 4.17 -8.81
CA LEU A 87 18.49 4.20 -10.16
C LEU A 87 19.45 4.81 -11.20
N ARG A 88 20.38 5.68 -10.78
CA ARG A 88 21.40 6.28 -11.66
C ARG A 88 22.32 5.24 -12.31
N TYR A 89 22.52 4.12 -11.64
CA TYR A 89 23.37 3.03 -12.10
C TYR A 89 22.57 1.92 -12.78
N GLY A 90 21.26 2.11 -12.96
CA GLY A 90 20.38 1.18 -13.64
C GLY A 90 20.43 1.30 -15.16
N SER A 91 19.35 0.89 -15.81
CA SER A 91 19.16 1.08 -17.26
C SER A 91 18.80 2.53 -17.59
N GLU A 92 18.80 2.89 -18.88
CA GLU A 92 18.31 4.19 -19.35
C GLU A 92 16.87 4.47 -18.89
N HIS A 93 16.03 3.44 -18.83
CA HIS A 93 14.65 3.54 -18.32
C HIS A 93 14.61 3.85 -16.82
N ALA A 94 15.52 3.27 -16.03
CA ALA A 94 15.64 3.53 -14.61
C ALA A 94 16.12 4.97 -14.34
N GLU A 95 17.08 5.45 -15.13
CA GLU A 95 17.55 6.84 -15.05
C GLU A 95 16.46 7.83 -15.46
N ALA A 96 15.69 7.53 -16.51
CA ALA A 96 14.55 8.35 -16.92
C ALA A 96 13.47 8.42 -15.84
N LEU A 97 13.17 7.30 -15.16
CA LEU A 97 12.28 7.27 -13.99
C LEU A 97 12.82 8.16 -12.86
N ARG A 98 14.12 8.04 -12.54
CA ARG A 98 14.78 8.87 -11.52
C ARG A 98 14.62 10.36 -11.81
N VAL A 99 14.85 10.78 -13.05
CA VAL A 99 14.72 12.20 -13.45
C VAL A 99 13.31 12.72 -13.20
N ARG A 100 12.27 11.98 -13.63
CA ARG A 100 10.87 12.37 -13.40
C ARG A 100 10.52 12.46 -11.91
N LEU A 101 10.95 11.48 -11.11
CA LEU A 101 10.73 11.49 -9.66
C LEU A 101 11.39 12.69 -8.98
N LEU A 102 12.60 13.06 -9.40
CA LEU A 102 13.28 14.26 -8.90
C LEU A 102 12.56 15.55 -9.30
N ASP A 103 11.99 15.61 -10.51
CA ASP A 103 11.14 16.72 -10.93
C ASP A 103 9.88 16.82 -10.08
N TYR A 104 9.21 15.69 -9.78
CA TYR A 104 8.05 15.68 -8.91
C TYR A 104 8.36 16.12 -7.48
N LEU A 105 9.53 15.72 -6.94
CA LEU A 105 9.99 16.19 -5.63
C LEU A 105 10.25 17.69 -5.63
N ARG A 106 10.92 18.23 -6.66
CA ARG A 106 11.18 19.68 -6.79
C ARG A 106 9.90 20.50 -6.94
N ALA A 107 8.92 19.96 -7.65
CA ALA A 107 7.64 20.60 -7.90
C ALA A 107 6.59 20.32 -6.80
N GLU A 108 6.97 19.64 -5.72
CA GLU A 108 6.07 19.22 -4.62
C GLU A 108 4.86 18.39 -5.09
N ARG A 109 4.96 17.74 -6.25
CA ARG A 109 3.99 16.73 -6.73
C ARG A 109 4.23 15.38 -6.10
N LEU A 110 5.45 15.11 -5.66
CA LEU A 110 5.80 14.01 -4.78
C LEU A 110 6.32 14.61 -3.48
N VAL A 111 5.65 14.32 -2.36
CA VAL A 111 6.04 14.82 -1.03
C VAL A 111 6.44 13.63 -0.17
N LEU A 112 7.59 13.72 0.51
CA LEU A 112 8.04 12.70 1.46
C LEU A 112 7.79 13.20 2.88
N THR A 113 7.08 12.43 3.68
CA THR A 113 6.78 12.78 5.07
C THR A 113 6.91 11.57 5.98
N SER A 114 6.95 11.82 7.29
CA SER A 114 6.90 10.77 8.31
C SER A 114 6.10 11.26 9.51
N HIS A 115 5.66 10.32 10.34
CA HIS A 115 4.91 10.58 11.56
C HIS A 115 5.29 9.53 12.61
N TRP A 116 5.40 9.93 13.88
CA TRP A 116 5.80 9.03 14.98
C TRP A 116 4.88 7.80 15.08
N PHE A 117 3.59 7.96 14.76
CA PHE A 117 2.59 6.89 14.72
C PHE A 117 3.05 5.69 13.90
N TYR A 118 3.78 5.90 12.80
CA TYR A 118 4.18 4.81 11.91
C TYR A 118 5.21 3.87 12.52
N ALA A 119 5.95 4.31 13.54
CA ALA A 119 6.86 3.47 14.32
C ALA A 119 6.34 3.19 15.74
N SER A 120 5.03 3.32 15.96
CA SER A 120 4.36 2.98 17.21
C SER A 120 3.66 1.62 17.14
N SER A 121 3.23 1.10 18.29
CA SER A 121 2.41 -0.11 18.42
C SER A 121 0.90 0.14 18.25
N LEU A 122 0.49 1.38 17.96
CA LEU A 122 -0.92 1.76 17.90
C LEU A 122 -1.60 1.23 16.63
N PHE A 123 -2.86 0.87 16.77
CA PHE A 123 -3.72 0.52 15.64
C PHE A 123 -4.31 1.76 14.98
N TYR A 124 -4.79 1.64 13.73
CA TYR A 124 -5.32 2.80 13.00
C TYR A 124 -6.59 3.40 13.63
N PHE A 125 -7.32 2.65 14.47
CA PHE A 125 -8.44 3.20 15.24
C PHE A 125 -7.99 4.05 16.45
N GLU A 126 -6.69 4.02 16.78
CA GLU A 126 -6.04 4.82 17.82
C GLU A 126 -5.21 5.96 17.21
N MET A 127 -5.40 6.25 15.92
CA MET A 127 -4.66 7.29 15.20
C MET A 127 -4.85 8.66 15.88
N PRO A 128 -3.77 9.42 16.09
CA PRO A 128 -3.86 10.75 16.67
C PRO A 128 -4.55 11.72 15.71
N GLU A 129 -5.18 12.76 16.27
CA GLU A 129 -6.08 13.65 15.53
C GLU A 129 -5.39 14.43 14.41
N ASP A 130 -4.11 14.78 14.58
CA ASP A 130 -3.31 15.45 13.58
C ASP A 130 -3.05 14.59 12.35
N LEU A 131 -2.67 13.32 12.53
CA LEU A 131 -2.51 12.38 11.42
C LEU A 131 -3.86 12.04 10.78
N LYS A 132 -4.91 11.90 11.59
CA LYS A 132 -6.27 11.67 11.08
C LYS A 132 -6.74 12.82 10.20
N SER A 133 -6.47 14.07 10.60
CA SER A 133 -6.79 15.26 9.82
C SER A 133 -6.04 15.26 8.48
N GLN A 134 -4.75 14.88 8.48
CA GLN A 134 -3.97 14.76 7.24
C GLN A 134 -4.56 13.71 6.29
N LEU A 135 -4.91 12.52 6.79
CA LEU A 135 -5.48 11.46 5.96
C LEU A 135 -6.91 11.76 5.51
N THR A 136 -7.70 12.49 6.30
CA THR A 136 -9.05 12.94 5.91
C THR A 136 -9.01 13.85 4.68
N ALA A 137 -7.93 14.62 4.51
CA ALA A 137 -7.74 15.50 3.36
C ALA A 137 -7.30 14.76 2.09
N ALA A 138 -6.97 13.46 2.16
CA ALA A 138 -6.59 12.66 1.00
C ALA A 138 -7.83 12.17 0.23
N ASP A 139 -7.76 12.20 -1.10
CA ASP A 139 -8.80 11.61 -1.96
C ASP A 139 -8.72 10.09 -1.99
N PHE A 140 -7.52 9.54 -1.76
CA PHE A 140 -7.28 8.10 -1.73
C PHE A 140 -6.03 7.76 -0.92
N VAL A 141 -6.07 6.64 -0.20
CA VAL A 141 -4.92 6.14 0.56
C VAL A 141 -4.56 4.72 0.11
N ILE A 142 -3.28 4.46 -0.10
CA ILE A 142 -2.75 3.11 -0.31
C ILE A 142 -1.94 2.70 0.92
N LEU A 143 -2.32 1.59 1.52
CA LEU A 143 -1.63 0.93 2.63
C LEU A 143 -0.84 -0.26 2.08
N LYS A 144 0.50 -0.21 2.16
CA LYS A 144 1.37 -1.30 1.69
C LYS A 144 1.64 -2.33 2.78
N GLY A 145 1.67 -3.60 2.39
CA GLY A 145 2.28 -4.66 3.20
C GLY A 145 1.41 -5.21 4.34
N ASP A 146 1.99 -6.21 5.02
CA ASP A 146 1.30 -7.03 6.02
C ASP A 146 1.06 -6.27 7.33
N VAL A 147 2.04 -5.48 7.79
CA VAL A 147 1.95 -4.71 9.04
C VAL A 147 0.82 -3.68 8.97
N ASN A 148 0.68 -2.97 7.85
CA ASN A 148 -0.42 -2.00 7.70
C ASN A 148 -1.80 -2.68 7.69
N TYR A 149 -1.93 -3.85 7.05
CA TYR A 149 -3.17 -4.60 7.04
C TYR A 149 -3.55 -5.16 8.43
N ARG A 150 -2.57 -5.66 9.18
CA ARG A 150 -2.78 -6.06 10.57
C ARG A 150 -3.20 -4.86 11.40
N ARG A 151 -2.55 -3.71 11.22
CA ARG A 151 -2.87 -2.50 11.98
C ARG A 151 -4.24 -1.90 11.67
N ILE A 152 -4.75 -2.05 10.44
CA ILE A 152 -6.08 -1.54 10.05
C ILE A 152 -7.21 -2.46 10.53
N LEU A 153 -6.91 -3.73 10.76
CA LEU A 153 -7.88 -4.70 11.28
C LEU A 153 -7.75 -4.95 12.79
N GLY A 154 -6.80 -4.30 13.46
CA GLY A 154 -6.57 -4.47 14.90
C GLY A 154 -5.89 -5.77 15.28
N ASP A 155 -5.27 -6.48 14.32
CA ASP A 155 -4.53 -7.73 14.53
C ASP A 155 -5.28 -8.79 15.35
N ALA A 156 -6.61 -8.90 15.11
CA ALA A 156 -7.50 -9.77 15.87
C ALA A 156 -7.96 -11.01 15.07
N HIS A 157 -8.39 -12.05 15.77
CA HIS A 157 -8.93 -13.28 15.17
C HIS A 157 -10.35 -13.09 14.63
N TRP A 158 -10.48 -12.38 13.52
CA TRP A 158 -11.76 -12.20 12.83
C TRP A 158 -12.17 -13.48 12.09
N PRO A 159 -13.46 -13.85 12.07
CA PRO A 159 -13.98 -14.76 11.05
C PRO A 159 -13.61 -14.24 9.66
N VAL A 160 -13.12 -15.10 8.77
CA VAL A 160 -12.67 -14.71 7.41
C VAL A 160 -13.79 -14.09 6.57
N SER A 161 -15.04 -14.45 6.89
CA SER A 161 -16.26 -13.90 6.31
C SER A 161 -16.69 -12.53 6.85
N THR A 162 -15.96 -11.97 7.83
CA THR A 162 -16.29 -10.65 8.38
C THR A 162 -16.19 -9.58 7.28
N PRO A 163 -17.21 -8.70 7.10
CA PRO A 163 -17.14 -7.64 6.09
C PRO A 163 -16.01 -6.65 6.37
N PHE A 164 -15.19 -6.39 5.35
CA PHE A 164 -14.04 -5.49 5.46
C PHE A 164 -14.44 -4.06 5.84
N GLU A 165 -15.55 -3.57 5.28
CA GLU A 165 -16.12 -2.25 5.53
C GLU A 165 -16.56 -2.09 6.99
N ARG A 166 -17.06 -3.17 7.60
CA ARG A 166 -17.52 -3.16 9.00
C ARG A 166 -16.36 -2.94 9.97
N ILE A 167 -15.20 -3.55 9.72
CA ILE A 167 -14.04 -3.43 10.61
C ILE A 167 -13.34 -2.10 10.38
N THR A 168 -13.28 -1.64 9.13
CA THR A 168 -12.46 -0.50 8.74
C THR A 168 -13.23 0.82 8.68
N TYR A 169 -14.51 0.87 9.09
CA TYR A 169 -15.38 2.05 9.00
C TYR A 169 -14.78 3.33 9.58
N TYR A 170 -13.93 3.21 10.59
CA TYR A 170 -13.30 4.33 11.30
C TYR A 170 -12.21 5.04 10.48
N PHE A 171 -11.65 4.40 9.45
CA PHE A 171 -10.57 5.00 8.66
C PHE A 171 -11.10 6.24 7.93
N PRO A 172 -10.34 7.35 7.85
CA PRO A 172 -10.92 8.65 7.48
C PRO A 172 -11.12 8.90 5.98
N ALA A 173 -10.56 8.07 5.11
CA ALA A 173 -10.58 8.29 3.65
C ALA A 173 -10.86 7.00 2.86
N PRO A 174 -11.27 7.10 1.59
CA PRO A 174 -11.24 5.99 0.65
C PRO A 174 -9.83 5.39 0.58
N PHE A 175 -9.70 4.06 0.65
CA PHE A 175 -8.39 3.44 0.70
C PHE A 175 -8.36 2.02 0.13
N ALA A 176 -7.14 1.55 -0.16
CA ALA A 176 -6.88 0.16 -0.50
C ALA A 176 -5.64 -0.37 0.24
N ASN A 177 -5.68 -1.66 0.58
CA ASN A 177 -4.51 -2.40 1.02
C ASN A 177 -3.92 -3.17 -0.16
N LEU A 178 -2.60 -3.07 -0.34
CA LEU A 178 -1.83 -3.93 -1.23
C LEU A 178 -0.93 -4.80 -0.36
N ARG A 179 -1.29 -6.07 -0.19
CA ARG A 179 -0.65 -6.96 0.79
C ARG A 179 -0.29 -8.30 0.18
N THR A 180 0.92 -8.74 0.45
CA THR A 180 1.30 -10.16 0.44
C THR A 180 1.00 -10.77 1.81
N LEU A 181 0.37 -11.95 1.85
CA LEU A 181 -0.08 -12.58 3.09
C LEU A 181 1.12 -13.16 3.87
N LYS A 182 1.42 -12.56 5.03
CA LYS A 182 2.52 -12.97 5.94
C LYS A 182 2.04 -13.06 7.40
N GLY A 183 0.73 -13.18 7.61
CA GLY A 183 0.10 -13.18 8.93
C GLY A 183 -1.30 -13.80 8.88
N GLU A 184 -1.69 -14.49 9.96
CA GLU A 184 -2.91 -15.30 10.10
C GLU A 184 -4.19 -14.46 10.24
N LEU A 185 -4.38 -13.52 9.32
CA LEU A 185 -5.43 -12.53 9.36
C LEU A 185 -5.90 -12.23 7.95
N ILE A 186 -7.18 -12.41 7.67
CA ILE A 186 -7.83 -11.97 6.43
C ILE A 186 -9.33 -11.84 6.69
N VAL A 187 -9.98 -10.90 6.02
CA VAL A 187 -11.42 -10.68 6.12
C VAL A 187 -12.01 -10.41 4.73
N GLY A 188 -13.32 -10.58 4.58
CA GLY A 188 -14.04 -10.32 3.33
C GLY A 188 -13.95 -11.45 2.30
N ILE A 189 -13.70 -12.69 2.71
CA ILE A 189 -13.75 -13.87 1.83
C ILE A 189 -14.78 -14.90 2.33
N SER A 190 -15.25 -15.78 1.44
CA SER A 190 -16.14 -16.87 1.87
C SER A 190 -15.41 -17.93 2.69
N GLU A 191 -16.11 -18.55 3.63
CA GLU A 191 -15.60 -19.70 4.39
C GLU A 191 -15.22 -20.86 3.46
N ASP A 192 -15.96 -21.06 2.36
CA ASP A 192 -15.68 -22.10 1.36
C ASP A 192 -14.33 -21.86 0.66
N LEU A 193 -14.03 -20.62 0.28
CA LEU A 193 -12.76 -20.27 -0.34
C LEU A 193 -11.60 -20.48 0.65
N ALA A 194 -11.76 -20.04 1.90
CA ALA A 194 -10.77 -20.25 2.95
C ALA A 194 -10.52 -21.75 3.19
N ALA A 195 -11.57 -22.56 3.28
CA ALA A 195 -11.46 -24.00 3.46
C ALA A 195 -10.78 -24.69 2.26
N GLN A 196 -11.07 -24.25 1.04
CA GLN A 196 -10.39 -24.75 -0.16
C GLN A 196 -8.89 -24.44 -0.13
N LEU A 197 -8.52 -23.19 0.19
CA LEU A 197 -7.12 -22.78 0.27
C LEU A 197 -6.38 -23.55 1.35
N SER A 198 -6.95 -23.69 2.55
CA SER A 198 -6.34 -24.45 3.65
C SER A 198 -6.15 -25.94 3.33
N ARG A 199 -6.96 -26.54 2.44
CA ARG A 199 -6.74 -27.92 1.97
C ARG A 199 -5.61 -28.03 0.95
N LEU A 200 -5.47 -27.04 0.07
CA LEU A 200 -4.46 -27.04 -1.00
C LEU A 200 -3.09 -26.57 -0.51
N GLU A 201 -3.09 -25.63 0.43
CA GLU A 201 -1.91 -24.89 0.90
C GLU A 201 -2.14 -24.52 2.37
N PRO A 202 -1.84 -25.41 3.35
CA PRO A 202 -2.17 -25.19 4.76
C PRO A 202 -1.60 -23.92 5.39
N ASP A 203 -0.52 -23.37 4.85
CA ASP A 203 0.20 -22.18 5.31
C ASP A 203 -0.04 -20.94 4.43
N TRP A 204 -1.11 -20.93 3.62
CA TRP A 204 -1.39 -19.88 2.62
C TRP A 204 -1.50 -18.45 3.17
N LEU A 205 -1.76 -18.29 4.48
CA LEU A 205 -1.84 -16.99 5.16
C LEU A 205 -0.46 -16.42 5.53
N THR A 206 0.59 -17.25 5.59
CA THR A 206 1.88 -16.87 6.20
C THR A 206 3.08 -17.12 5.29
N ASN A 207 2.93 -17.92 4.24
CA ASN A 207 4.03 -18.32 3.37
C ASN A 207 4.46 -17.25 2.34
N GLY A 208 3.76 -16.12 2.26
CA GLY A 208 4.12 -15.01 1.38
C GLY A 208 3.83 -15.23 -0.11
N ARG A 209 3.08 -16.26 -0.49
CA ARG A 209 2.79 -16.58 -1.91
C ARG A 209 1.51 -15.94 -2.41
N ARG A 210 0.52 -15.78 -1.53
CA ARG A 210 -0.77 -15.17 -1.85
C ARG A 210 -0.74 -13.67 -1.60
N GLY A 211 -1.54 -12.93 -2.37
CA GLY A 211 -1.74 -11.50 -2.20
C GLY A 211 -3.21 -11.11 -2.09
N LEU A 212 -3.45 -9.86 -1.73
CA LEU A 212 -4.74 -9.21 -1.85
C LEU A 212 -4.58 -7.74 -2.25
N ILE A 213 -5.57 -7.29 -2.99
CA ILE A 213 -5.86 -5.88 -3.26
C ILE A 213 -7.30 -5.68 -2.79
N GLN A 214 -7.48 -5.05 -1.64
CA GLN A 214 -8.79 -4.91 -1.00
C GLN A 214 -9.07 -3.44 -0.67
N ALA A 215 -10.20 -2.92 -1.15
CA ALA A 215 -10.51 -1.49 -1.12
C ALA A 215 -11.84 -1.18 -0.42
N ARG A 216 -11.87 -0.04 0.26
CA ARG A 216 -13.08 0.62 0.76
C ARG A 216 -13.13 2.02 0.14
N LEU A 217 -14.05 2.18 -0.83
CA LEU A 217 -14.18 3.37 -1.69
C LEU A 217 -15.41 4.19 -1.35
#